data_AF-A0A916TZA6-F1
#
_entry.id   AF-A0A916TZA6-F1
#
_cell.length_a   1.000
_cell.length_b   1.000
_cell.length_c   1.000
_cell.angle_alpha   90.00
_cell.angle_beta   90.00
_cell.angle_gamma   90.00
#
_symmetry.space_group_name_H-M   'P 1'
#
loop_
_entity.id
_entity.type
_entity.pdbx_description
1 polymer ?
#
loop_
_entity_poly.entity_id
_entity_poly.type
_entity_poly.pdbx_seq_one_letter_code
_entity_poly.pdbx_strand_id
1 'polypeptide(L)'
;MDDWDFLTLGQHFGRPTRLLDWSNNALTALWFATADNYAKIEEQDAAYAVVWILMAEADDFSLNIAEVAPFKVKETKIFRPRIIKQRINNQSGVFSIHSSAELSEMRFMNEIDSFAQKLIKVKFPAKVVREIRTDLDTLGVNAFTIFPELEGLCNYLQWRYFE
;
A
#
# COMPACT_ATOMS: atom_id res chain seq x y z
N MET A 1 -8.40 19.86 -10.76
CA MET A 1 -8.49 18.99 -9.57
C MET A 1 -9.91 18.47 -9.54
N ASP A 2 -10.09 17.20 -9.85
CA ASP A 2 -11.41 16.53 -9.85
C ASP A 2 -11.61 15.70 -8.56
N ASP A 3 -12.73 15.00 -8.44
CA ASP A 3 -13.04 14.19 -7.25
C ASP A 3 -12.00 13.07 -7.00
N TRP A 4 -11.40 12.53 -8.06
CA TRP A 4 -10.35 11.52 -7.96
C TRP A 4 -9.08 12.11 -7.36
N ASP A 5 -8.70 13.29 -7.83
CA ASP A 5 -7.55 14.04 -7.32
C ASP A 5 -7.70 14.36 -5.82
N PHE A 6 -8.89 14.79 -5.38
CA PHE A 6 -9.16 15.06 -3.97
C PHE A 6 -9.13 13.77 -3.12
N LEU A 7 -9.62 12.65 -3.65
CA LEU A 7 -9.59 11.37 -2.96
C LEU A 7 -8.16 10.87 -2.77
N THR A 8 -7.34 10.90 -3.82
CA THR A 8 -5.92 10.55 -3.76
C THR A 8 -5.15 11.47 -2.81
N LEU A 9 -5.42 12.78 -2.86
CA LEU A 9 -4.78 13.74 -1.95
C LEU A 9 -5.17 13.47 -0.49
N GLY A 10 -6.44 13.16 -0.23
CA GLY A 10 -6.92 12.76 1.09
C GLY A 10 -6.20 11.53 1.62
N GLN A 11 -6.12 10.46 0.81
CA GLN A 11 -5.43 9.22 1.17
C GLN A 11 -3.96 9.48 1.53
N HIS A 12 -3.27 10.29 0.72
CA HIS A 12 -1.88 10.65 0.94
C HIS A 12 -1.60 11.33 2.30
N PHE A 13 -2.57 12.09 2.82
CA PHE A 13 -2.49 12.76 4.12
C PHE A 13 -3.21 11.99 5.25
N GLY A 14 -3.54 10.71 5.04
CA GLY A 14 -4.14 9.87 6.09
C GLY A 14 -5.62 10.14 6.37
N ARG A 15 -6.32 10.87 5.49
CA ARG A 15 -7.78 10.97 5.58
C ARG A 15 -8.37 9.59 5.31
N PRO A 16 -9.37 9.12 6.09
CA PRO A 16 -10.09 7.91 5.75
C PRO A 16 -10.69 8.01 4.35
N THR A 17 -10.27 7.11 3.45
CA THR A 17 -10.83 6.99 2.11
C THR A 17 -11.20 5.54 1.81
N ARG A 18 -11.85 5.36 0.67
CA ARG A 18 -12.18 4.05 0.10
C ARG A 18 -11.07 3.44 -0.77
N LEU A 19 -9.91 4.10 -0.79
CA LEU A 19 -8.75 3.64 -1.53
C LEU A 19 -7.94 2.69 -0.66
N LEU A 20 -7.37 1.68 -1.31
CA LEU A 20 -6.35 0.82 -0.72
C LEU A 20 -5.07 0.94 -1.55
N ASP A 21 -3.95 1.15 -0.86
CA ASP A 21 -2.62 1.33 -1.44
C ASP A 21 -2.01 0.01 -1.92
N TRP A 22 -1.51 0.01 -3.15
CA TRP A 22 -0.72 -1.06 -3.76
C TRP A 22 0.57 -0.50 -4.36
N SER A 23 1.59 -1.33 -4.50
CA SER A 23 2.84 -0.95 -5.17
C SER A 23 3.16 -1.94 -6.30
N ASN A 24 3.59 -1.41 -7.45
CA ASN A 24 4.17 -2.25 -8.52
C ASN A 24 5.62 -2.66 -8.22
N ASN A 25 6.23 -2.15 -7.14
CA ASN A 25 7.58 -2.50 -6.72
C ASN A 25 7.53 -3.45 -5.52
N ALA A 26 7.95 -4.68 -5.73
CA ALA A 26 7.96 -5.71 -4.69
C ALA A 26 8.82 -5.34 -3.47
N LEU A 27 9.94 -4.62 -3.66
CA LEU A 27 10.81 -4.19 -2.57
C LEU A 27 10.16 -3.08 -1.74
N THR A 28 9.47 -2.14 -2.39
CA THR A 28 8.67 -1.12 -1.70
C THR A 28 7.54 -1.76 -0.89
N ALA A 29 6.81 -2.72 -1.48
CA ALA A 29 5.76 -3.46 -0.77
C ALA A 29 6.32 -4.23 0.44
N LEU A 30 7.47 -4.89 0.27
CA LEU A 30 8.16 -5.58 1.36
C LEU A 30 8.64 -4.62 2.45
N TRP A 31 9.10 -3.43 2.06
CA TRP A 31 9.48 -2.38 3.01
C TRP A 31 8.28 -1.95 3.87
N PHE A 32 7.10 -1.75 3.27
CA PHE A 32 5.89 -1.43 4.02
C PHE A 32 5.45 -2.57 4.96
N ALA A 33 5.52 -3.81 4.49
CA ALA A 33 5.23 -4.98 5.33
C ALA A 33 6.18 -5.15 6.53
N THR A 34 7.30 -4.44 6.52
CA THR A 34 8.31 -4.44 7.59
C THR A 34 8.41 -3.12 8.36
N ALA A 35 7.67 -2.08 7.95
CA ALA A 35 7.81 -0.73 8.49
C ALA A 35 7.18 -0.52 9.88
N ASP A 36 6.02 -1.15 10.15
CA ASP A 36 5.13 -0.64 11.22
C ASP A 36 4.99 -1.48 12.49
N ASN A 37 5.73 -2.59 12.69
CA ASN A 37 5.40 -3.52 13.79
C ASN A 37 6.54 -4.06 14.66
N TYR A 38 7.80 -3.61 14.56
CA TYR A 38 8.86 -4.23 15.38
C TYR A 38 9.02 -3.68 16.80
N ALA A 39 8.44 -2.53 17.11
CA ALA A 39 8.54 -1.94 18.45
C ALA A 39 7.50 -2.49 19.47
N LYS A 40 6.54 -3.33 19.05
CA LYS A 40 5.39 -3.73 19.90
C LYS A 40 5.04 -5.22 19.90
N ILE A 41 5.84 -6.07 19.28
CA ILE A 41 5.61 -7.52 19.35
C ILE A 41 6.25 -8.01 20.65
N GLU A 42 5.44 -8.09 21.71
CA GLU A 42 5.72 -9.04 22.79
C GLU A 42 5.85 -10.42 22.15
N GLU A 43 6.87 -11.17 22.56
CA GLU A 43 7.44 -12.37 21.95
C GLU A 43 6.44 -13.50 21.61
N GLN A 44 5.17 -13.39 22.03
CA GLN A 44 4.17 -14.45 21.97
C GLN A 44 3.11 -14.31 20.87
N ASP A 45 2.82 -13.11 20.32
CA ASP A 45 1.60 -12.94 19.49
C ASP A 45 1.78 -12.56 18.00
N ALA A 46 2.99 -12.26 17.50
CA ALA A 46 3.19 -12.08 16.06
C ALA A 46 4.36 -12.92 15.53
N ALA A 47 4.07 -14.20 15.26
CA ALA A 47 5.06 -15.12 14.70
C ALA A 47 5.50 -14.77 13.26
N TYR A 48 4.71 -13.97 12.53
CA TYR A 48 4.94 -13.70 11.11
C TYR A 48 4.53 -12.30 10.66
N ALA A 49 5.28 -11.75 9.73
CA ALA A 49 4.90 -10.61 8.90
C ALA A 49 4.27 -11.10 7.58
N VAL A 50 3.54 -10.22 6.89
CA VAL A 50 2.77 -10.56 5.69
C VAL A 50 2.99 -9.54 4.59
N VAL A 51 3.22 -10.03 3.37
CA VAL A 51 3.06 -9.25 2.14
C VAL A 51 1.92 -9.88 1.33
N TRP A 52 1.03 -9.05 0.82
CA TRP A 52 0.02 -9.47 -0.14
C TRP A 52 0.48 -9.17 -1.56
N ILE A 53 0.32 -10.15 -2.44
CA ILE A 53 0.56 -10.00 -3.87
C ILE A 53 -0.80 -10.08 -4.58
N LEU A 54 -1.08 -9.08 -5.40
CA LEU A 54 -2.27 -9.03 -6.23
C LEU A 54 -1.93 -9.38 -7.67
N MET A 55 -2.46 -10.50 -8.16
CA MET A 55 -2.34 -10.94 -9.55
C MET A 55 -3.39 -10.21 -10.40
N ALA A 56 -3.19 -8.91 -10.59
CA ALA A 56 -4.10 -8.07 -11.35
C ALA A 56 -4.07 -8.39 -12.85
N GLU A 57 -5.24 -8.35 -13.47
CA GLU A 57 -5.48 -8.55 -14.90
C GLU A 57 -5.83 -7.23 -15.59
N ALA A 58 -5.83 -7.21 -16.93
CA ALA A 58 -6.15 -6.01 -17.69
C ALA A 58 -7.55 -5.45 -17.38
N ASP A 59 -8.53 -6.30 -17.12
CA ASP A 59 -9.88 -5.86 -16.76
C ASP A 59 -9.96 -5.20 -15.37
N ASP A 60 -9.03 -5.50 -14.46
CA ASP A 60 -9.01 -4.83 -13.16
C ASP A 60 -8.67 -3.33 -13.32
N PHE A 61 -8.02 -2.96 -14.43
CA PHE A 61 -7.70 -1.58 -14.81
C PHE A 61 -8.70 -0.96 -15.80
N SER A 62 -9.82 -1.60 -16.11
CA SER A 62 -10.77 -1.12 -17.13
C SER A 62 -11.60 0.10 -16.74
N LEU A 63 -11.36 0.68 -15.54
CA LEU A 63 -12.08 1.85 -15.06
C LEU A 63 -11.65 3.13 -15.79
N ASN A 64 -12.60 3.73 -16.51
CA ASN A 64 -12.41 5.06 -17.09
C ASN A 64 -12.67 6.16 -16.04
N ILE A 65 -11.59 6.61 -15.38
CA ILE A 65 -11.61 7.67 -14.38
C ILE A 65 -12.01 9.06 -14.93
N ALA A 66 -12.08 9.25 -16.26
CA ALA A 66 -12.58 10.49 -16.85
C ALA A 66 -14.11 10.55 -16.95
N GLU A 67 -14.77 9.39 -17.00
CA GLU A 67 -16.22 9.29 -17.21
C GLU A 67 -16.96 8.88 -15.93
N VAL A 68 -16.32 8.12 -15.05
CA VAL A 68 -16.93 7.58 -13.84
C VAL A 68 -16.42 8.33 -12.62
N ALA A 69 -17.32 8.94 -11.86
CA ALA A 69 -17.01 9.55 -10.56
C ALA A 69 -16.68 8.47 -9.51
N PRO A 70 -15.75 8.73 -8.57
CA PRO A 70 -15.27 7.71 -7.61
C PRO A 70 -16.37 7.15 -6.71
N PHE A 71 -17.43 7.93 -6.44
CA PHE A 71 -18.56 7.48 -5.61
C PHE A 71 -19.61 6.66 -6.38
N LYS A 72 -19.50 6.57 -7.71
CA LYS A 72 -20.41 5.81 -8.59
C LYS A 72 -19.84 4.49 -9.07
N VAL A 73 -18.65 4.12 -8.62
CA VAL A 73 -18.01 2.84 -8.95
C VAL A 73 -18.83 1.69 -8.36
N LYS A 74 -19.24 0.75 -9.23
CA LYS A 74 -20.14 -0.36 -8.89
C LYS A 74 -19.40 -1.62 -8.42
N GLU A 75 -18.16 -1.80 -8.85
CA GLU A 75 -17.33 -2.96 -8.55
C GLU A 75 -15.93 -2.48 -8.19
N THR A 76 -15.25 -3.19 -7.30
CA THR A 76 -13.86 -2.86 -6.97
C THR A 76 -13.01 -2.87 -8.25
N LYS A 77 -12.26 -1.79 -8.48
CA LYS A 77 -11.36 -1.65 -9.63
C LYS A 77 -10.03 -1.05 -9.18
N ILE A 78 -9.02 -1.18 -10.02
CA ILE A 78 -7.68 -0.64 -9.82
C ILE A 78 -7.49 0.54 -10.76
N PHE A 79 -6.88 1.62 -10.28
CA PHE A 79 -6.52 2.75 -11.12
C PHE A 79 -5.15 3.33 -10.73
N ARG A 80 -4.54 4.01 -11.69
CA ARG A 80 -3.32 4.80 -11.47
C ARG A 80 -3.73 6.26 -11.23
N PRO A 81 -3.30 6.88 -10.13
CA PRO A 81 -3.63 8.27 -9.85
C PRO A 81 -3.03 9.20 -10.91
N ARG A 82 -3.73 10.29 -11.26
CA ARG A 82 -3.22 11.32 -12.19
C ARG A 82 -2.27 12.29 -11.51
N ILE A 83 -2.51 12.60 -10.24
CA ILE A 83 -1.59 13.41 -9.46
C ILE A 83 -0.35 12.59 -9.17
N ILE A 84 0.71 12.95 -9.86
CA ILE A 84 2.04 12.40 -9.65
C ILE A 84 2.77 13.29 -8.65
N LYS A 85 2.60 13.02 -7.35
CA LYS A 85 3.54 13.52 -6.34
C LYS A 85 4.78 12.63 -6.33
N GLN A 86 5.95 13.20 -6.02
CA GLN A 86 7.22 12.47 -5.93
C GLN A 86 7.12 11.22 -5.04
N ARG A 87 6.42 11.31 -3.91
CA ARG A 87 6.11 10.19 -3.00
C ARG A 87 5.37 9.03 -3.68
N ILE A 88 4.37 9.32 -4.52
CA ILE A 88 3.59 8.29 -5.23
C ILE A 88 4.47 7.57 -6.27
N ASN A 89 5.32 8.33 -6.98
CA ASN A 89 6.31 7.75 -7.89
C ASN A 89 7.32 6.86 -7.19
N ASN A 90 7.90 7.34 -6.09
CA ASN A 90 8.90 6.60 -5.33
C ASN A 90 8.33 5.28 -4.78
N GLN A 91 7.03 5.27 -4.48
CA GLN A 91 6.33 4.08 -4.03
C GLN A 91 5.85 3.18 -5.18
N SER A 92 6.00 3.61 -6.44
CA SER A 92 5.37 2.95 -7.59
C SER A 92 3.88 2.67 -7.34
N GLY A 93 3.20 3.66 -6.76
CA GLY A 93 1.88 3.52 -6.14
C GLY A 93 0.74 3.33 -7.15
N VAL A 94 -0.17 2.42 -6.81
CA VAL A 94 -1.43 2.13 -7.50
C VAL A 94 -2.52 2.02 -6.43
N PHE A 95 -3.76 2.36 -6.77
CA PHE A 95 -4.88 2.28 -5.83
C PHE A 95 -5.92 1.28 -6.32
N SER A 96 -6.47 0.47 -5.42
CA SER A 96 -7.80 -0.09 -5.62
C SER A 96 -8.85 0.83 -5.00
N ILE A 97 -9.99 0.96 -5.66
CA ILE A 97 -11.16 1.67 -5.17
C ILE A 97 -12.28 0.68 -4.93
N HIS A 98 -12.75 0.59 -3.69
CA HIS A 98 -13.84 -0.30 -3.33
C HIS A 98 -15.19 0.30 -3.70
N SER A 99 -16.15 -0.51 -4.17
CA SER A 99 -17.50 -0.02 -4.47
C SER A 99 -18.25 0.39 -3.19
N SER A 100 -19.33 1.14 -3.34
CA SER A 100 -20.12 1.61 -2.18
C SER A 100 -20.89 0.47 -1.51
N ALA A 101 -21.29 -0.54 -2.29
CA ALA A 101 -21.92 -1.74 -1.76
C ALA A 101 -20.94 -2.56 -0.91
N GLU A 102 -19.76 -2.88 -1.45
CA GLU A 102 -18.74 -3.69 -0.75
C GLU A 102 -18.26 -3.03 0.55
N LEU A 103 -18.11 -1.69 0.55
CA LEU A 103 -17.77 -0.95 1.77
C LEU A 103 -18.88 -0.96 2.81
N SER A 104 -20.14 -0.88 2.38
CA SER A 104 -21.27 -0.93 3.31
C SER A 104 -21.41 -2.29 4.00
N GLU A 105 -20.98 -3.35 3.31
CA GLU A 105 -20.88 -4.71 3.85
C GLU A 105 -19.60 -4.93 4.68
N MET A 106 -18.71 -3.94 4.76
CA MET A 106 -17.39 -4.02 5.41
C MET A 106 -16.55 -5.21 4.93
N ARG A 107 -16.70 -5.62 3.66
CA ARG A 107 -15.96 -6.75 3.10
C ARG A 107 -14.50 -6.36 2.84
N PHE A 108 -13.59 -7.20 3.31
CA PHE A 108 -12.18 -7.07 2.97
C PHE A 108 -11.92 -7.50 1.52
N MET A 109 -10.84 -7.00 0.91
CA MET A 109 -10.54 -7.30 -0.49
C MET A 109 -10.33 -8.80 -0.77
N ASN A 110 -9.83 -9.55 0.22
CA ASN A 110 -9.69 -11.01 0.16
C ASN A 110 -11.01 -11.78 0.34
N GLU A 111 -12.12 -11.08 0.58
CA GLU A 111 -13.46 -11.64 0.70
C GLU A 111 -14.33 -11.27 -0.51
N ILE A 112 -13.84 -10.41 -1.41
CA ILE A 112 -14.51 -10.04 -2.66
C ILE A 112 -14.20 -11.12 -3.71
N ASP A 113 -15.22 -11.78 -4.26
CA ASP A 113 -15.04 -12.95 -5.12
C ASP A 113 -14.10 -12.72 -6.30
N SER A 114 -14.17 -11.53 -6.94
CA SER A 114 -13.32 -11.15 -8.06
C SER A 114 -11.84 -10.97 -7.69
N PHE A 115 -11.54 -10.67 -6.43
CA PHE A 115 -10.17 -10.42 -5.95
C PHE A 115 -9.62 -11.53 -5.06
N ALA A 116 -10.47 -12.29 -4.37
CA ALA A 116 -10.07 -13.36 -3.47
C ALA A 116 -9.22 -14.42 -4.18
N GLN A 117 -9.59 -14.75 -5.43
CA GLN A 117 -8.85 -15.70 -6.29
C GLN A 117 -7.52 -15.14 -6.82
N LYS A 118 -7.36 -13.80 -6.83
CA LYS A 118 -6.20 -13.09 -7.38
C LYS A 118 -5.17 -12.70 -6.29
N LEU A 119 -5.50 -12.91 -5.02
CA LEU A 119 -4.68 -12.49 -3.89
C LEU A 119 -3.85 -13.65 -3.33
N ILE A 120 -2.54 -13.45 -3.28
CA ILE A 120 -1.59 -14.39 -2.70
C ILE A 120 -1.06 -13.80 -1.38
N LYS A 121 -1.24 -14.53 -0.28
CA LYS A 121 -0.73 -14.17 1.04
C LYS A 121 0.63 -14.80 1.28
N VAL A 122 1.69 -14.00 1.30
CA VAL A 122 3.04 -14.47 1.64
C VAL A 122 3.31 -14.16 3.11
N LYS A 123 3.53 -15.21 3.90
CA LYS A 123 3.90 -15.10 5.32
C LYS A 123 5.39 -15.37 5.48
N PHE A 124 6.07 -14.57 6.30
CA PHE A 124 7.48 -14.78 6.64
C PHE A 124 7.71 -14.55 8.14
N PRO A 125 8.66 -15.27 8.76
CA PRO A 125 8.88 -15.20 10.20
C PRO A 125 9.21 -13.78 10.66
N ALA A 126 8.68 -13.38 11.81
CA ALA A 126 8.96 -12.04 12.33
C ALA A 126 10.46 -11.80 12.59
N LYS A 127 11.16 -12.84 13.05
CA LYS A 127 12.61 -12.80 13.32
C LYS A 127 13.49 -12.35 12.14
N VAL A 128 13.04 -12.47 10.89
CA VAL A 128 13.84 -12.09 9.71
C VAL A 128 13.61 -10.65 9.26
N VAL A 129 12.69 -9.90 9.88
CA VAL A 129 12.37 -8.56 9.38
C VAL A 129 13.52 -7.58 9.54
N ARG A 130 14.28 -7.64 10.63
CA ARG A 130 15.45 -6.77 10.82
C ARG A 130 16.50 -6.99 9.72
N GLU A 131 16.72 -8.25 9.35
CA GLU A 131 17.59 -8.64 8.24
C GLU A 131 17.06 -8.10 6.92
N ILE A 132 15.79 -8.36 6.60
CA ILE A 132 15.13 -7.84 5.39
C ILE A 132 15.24 -6.31 5.28
N ARG A 133 15.06 -5.56 6.39
CA ARG A 133 15.20 -4.09 6.40
C ARG A 133 16.61 -3.63 6.06
N THR A 134 17.61 -4.37 6.53
CA THR A 134 19.02 -4.08 6.26
C THR A 134 19.36 -4.35 4.79
N ASP A 135 18.85 -5.46 4.24
CA ASP A 135 19.00 -5.79 2.82
C ASP A 135 18.29 -4.76 1.93
N LEU A 136 17.08 -4.35 2.29
CA LEU A 136 16.33 -3.31 1.58
C LEU A 136 17.09 -1.97 1.58
N ASP A 137 17.67 -1.54 2.70
CA ASP A 137 18.47 -0.31 2.75
C ASP A 137 19.71 -0.43 1.86
N THR A 138 20.36 -1.59 1.84
CA THR A 138 21.50 -1.87 0.94
C THR A 138 21.10 -1.77 -0.53
N LEU A 139 19.86 -2.14 -0.86
CA LEU A 139 19.25 -2.00 -2.18
C LEU A 139 18.68 -0.60 -2.45
N GLY A 140 18.84 0.37 -1.53
CA GLY A 140 18.37 1.75 -1.66
C GLY A 140 16.87 1.94 -1.37
N VAL A 141 16.22 0.96 -0.74
CA VAL A 141 14.81 1.01 -0.36
C VAL A 141 14.71 1.28 1.14
N ASN A 142 14.48 2.55 1.50
CA ASN A 142 14.41 3.00 2.88
C ASN A 142 13.37 4.12 3.07
N ALA A 143 13.19 4.56 4.33
CA ALA A 143 12.19 5.56 4.67
C ALA A 143 12.35 6.86 3.87
N PHE A 144 13.59 7.31 3.62
CA PHE A 144 13.85 8.53 2.88
C PHE A 144 13.60 8.38 1.38
N THR A 145 13.95 7.23 0.78
CA THR A 145 13.66 7.00 -0.63
C THR A 145 12.16 6.82 -0.88
N ILE A 146 11.40 6.26 0.06
CA ILE A 146 9.94 6.07 -0.02
C ILE A 146 9.15 7.34 0.32
N PHE A 147 9.63 8.10 1.30
CA PHE A 147 9.06 9.36 1.77
C PHE A 147 10.12 10.46 1.62
N PRO A 148 10.19 11.14 0.46
CA PRO A 148 11.24 12.12 0.18
C PRO A 148 11.12 13.40 1.03
N GLU A 149 10.05 13.53 1.82
CA GLU A 149 9.84 14.63 2.74
C GLU A 149 10.74 14.55 3.99
N LEU A 150 10.79 15.64 4.76
CA LEU A 150 11.58 15.72 6.00
C LEU A 150 11.23 14.61 6.99
N GLU A 151 9.96 14.20 7.02
CA GLU A 151 9.49 13.08 7.84
C GLU A 151 10.22 11.78 7.51
N GLY A 152 10.36 11.45 6.22
CA GLY A 152 11.06 10.24 5.80
C GLY A 152 12.55 10.29 6.07
N LEU A 153 13.18 11.46 5.95
CA LEU A 153 14.57 11.66 6.35
C LEU A 153 14.76 11.43 7.85
N CYS A 154 13.92 12.05 8.69
CA CYS A 154 13.98 11.88 10.13
C CYS A 154 13.79 10.41 10.54
N ASN A 155 12.79 9.74 9.95
CA ASN A 155 12.53 8.32 10.19
C ASN A 155 13.71 7.44 9.76
N TYR A 156 14.35 7.76 8.64
CA TYR A 156 15.53 7.03 8.18
C TYR A 156 16.71 7.19 9.15
N LEU A 157 17.00 8.41 9.58
CA LEU A 157 18.10 8.69 10.53
C LEU A 157 17.84 8.05 11.89
N GLN A 158 16.60 8.07 12.38
CA GLN A 158 16.20 7.40 13.61
C GLN A 158 16.53 5.91 13.54
N TRP A 159 16.01 5.22 12.51
CA TRP A 159 16.26 3.79 12.32
C TRP A 159 17.76 3.49 12.13
N ARG A 160 18.48 4.29 11.33
CA ARG A 160 19.86 3.97 10.93
C ARG A 160 20.87 4.09 12.07
N TYR A 161 20.65 5.02 13.00
CA TYR A 161 21.63 5.39 14.03
C TYR A 161 21.18 5.06 15.46
N PHE A 162 19.90 4.74 15.69
CA PHE A 162 19.36 4.54 17.03
C PHE A 162 18.60 3.21 17.23
N GLU A 163 18.41 2.39 16.19
CA GLU A 163 17.72 1.08 16.27
C GLU A 163 18.61 -0.10 15.83
#